data_AF-A0A5R2N4L9-F1
#
_entry.id   AF-A0A5R2N4L9-F1
#
_cell.length_a   1.000
_cell.length_b   1.000
_cell.length_c   1.000
_cell.angle_alpha   90.00
_cell.angle_beta   90.00
_cell.angle_gamma   90.00
#
_symmetry.space_group_name_H-M   'P 1'
#
loop_
_entity.id
_entity.type
_entity.pdbx_description
1 polymer ?
#
loop_
_entity_poly.entity_id
_entity_poly.type
_entity_poly.pdbx_seq_one_letter_code
_entity_poly.pdbx_strand_id
1 'polypeptide(L)' 'VYQPWLDRQWAKITAALDLLNANPPKLPKKITAGQMALRACLGYLSLRFAGKWEKGRGRLTRWAARFDEKFPELKSAVPA' A
#
# COMPACT_ATOMS: atom_id res chain seq x y z
N VAL A 1 -24.86 -4.85 -9.55
CA VAL A 1 -23.64 -4.04 -9.25
C VAL A 1 -23.40 -3.10 -10.43
N TYR A 2 -23.21 -1.80 -10.20
CA TYR A 2 -22.98 -0.83 -11.28
C TYR A 2 -21.48 -0.68 -11.57
N GLN A 3 -21.00 -1.40 -12.58
CA GLN A 3 -19.57 -1.51 -12.91
C GLN A 3 -18.87 -0.16 -13.14
N PRO A 4 -19.45 0.82 -13.87
CA PRO A 4 -18.79 2.10 -14.12
C PRO A 4 -18.46 2.89 -12.84
N TRP A 5 -19.23 2.70 -11.76
CA TRP A 5 -18.91 3.34 -10.49
C TRP A 5 -17.72 2.67 -9.79
N LEU A 6 -17.63 1.34 -9.83
CA LEU A 6 -16.48 0.61 -9.30
C LEU A 6 -15.19 0.97 -10.04
N ASP A 7 -15.25 1.10 -11.36
CA ASP A 7 -14.10 1.47 -12.18
C ASP A 7 -13.60 2.87 -11.83
N ARG A 8 -14.51 3.81 -11.53
CA ARG A 8 -14.13 5.15 -11.03
C ARG A 8 -13.46 5.11 -9.66
N GLN A 9 -13.92 4.23 -8.75
CA GLN A 9 -13.24 4.05 -7.47
C GLN A 9 -11.84 3.45 -7.66
N TRP A 10 -11.75 2.45 -8.53
CA TRP A 10 -10.47 1.83 -8.87
C TRP A 10 -9.49 2.83 -9.49
N ALA A 11 -9.95 3.69 -10.40
CA ALA A 11 -9.13 4.74 -10.99
C ALA A 11 -8.52 5.70 -9.94
N LYS A 12 -9.29 6.05 -8.90
CA LYS A 12 -8.79 6.87 -7.78
C LYS A 12 -7.70 6.13 -7.00
N ILE A 13 -7.94 4.85 -6.70
CA ILE A 13 -6.99 4.00 -5.98
C ILE A 13 -5.68 3.90 -6.79
N THR A 14 -5.76 3.56 -8.06
CA THR A 14 -4.56 3.40 -8.91
C THR A 14 -3.79 4.70 -9.04
N ALA A 15 -4.47 5.84 -9.26
CA ALA A 15 -3.80 7.14 -9.36
C ALA A 15 -3.07 7.53 -8.06
N ALA A 16 -3.69 7.28 -6.90
CA ALA A 16 -3.05 7.54 -5.60
C ALA A 16 -1.84 6.62 -5.38
N LEU A 17 -1.96 5.34 -5.73
CA LEU A 17 -0.85 4.38 -5.62
C LEU A 17 0.29 4.72 -6.59
N ASP A 18 0.00 5.25 -7.77
CA ASP A 18 1.01 5.69 -8.74
C ASP A 18 1.80 6.90 -8.21
N LEU A 19 1.11 7.88 -7.60
CA LEU A 19 1.75 9.01 -6.94
C LEU A 19 2.67 8.56 -5.79
N LEU A 20 2.19 7.63 -4.95
CA LEU A 20 2.96 7.07 -3.84
C LEU A 20 4.14 6.21 -4.31
N ASN A 21 3.99 5.48 -5.42
CA ASN A 21 5.08 4.71 -6.00
C ASN A 21 6.16 5.61 -6.60
N ALA A 22 5.77 6.73 -7.22
CA ALA A 22 6.70 7.75 -7.70
C ALA A 22 7.42 8.47 -6.55
N ASN A 23 6.71 8.69 -5.44
CA ASN A 23 7.21 9.42 -4.26
C ASN A 23 6.99 8.64 -2.95
N PRO A 24 7.67 7.50 -2.73
CA PRO A 24 7.45 6.71 -1.52
C PRO A 24 7.83 7.53 -0.29
N PRO A 25 7.00 7.56 0.78
CA PRO A 25 7.33 8.30 1.97
C PRO A 25 8.60 7.75 2.61
N LYS A 26 9.47 8.64 3.10
CA LYS A 26 10.67 8.22 3.82
C LYS A 26 10.27 7.43 5.06
N LEU A 27 11.06 6.43 5.42
CA LEU A 27 10.90 5.65 6.65
C LEU A 27 11.80 6.26 7.75
N PRO A 28 11.29 7.16 8.62
CA PRO A 28 12.06 7.76 9.71
C PRO A 28 12.45 6.74 10.80
N LYS A 29 13.24 7.14 11.79
CA LYS A 29 13.54 6.31 12.98
C LYS A 29 12.28 6.06 13.82
N LYS A 30 11.45 7.08 14.02
CA LYS A 30 10.15 6.99 14.70
C LYS A 30 9.04 6.97 13.66
N ILE A 31 8.26 5.90 13.64
CA ILE A 31 7.13 5.75 12.73
C ILE A 31 6.01 6.76 13.04
N THR A 32 5.29 7.18 12.01
CA THR A 32 4.08 8.01 12.12
C THR A 32 2.84 7.23 11.69
N ALA A 33 1.68 7.69 12.14
CA ALA A 33 0.39 7.11 11.77
C ALA A 33 0.17 7.04 10.25
N GLY A 34 0.75 7.98 9.48
CA GLY A 34 0.66 7.99 8.02
C GLY A 34 1.35 6.79 7.36
N GLN A 35 2.54 6.39 7.84
CA GLN A 35 3.20 5.19 7.28
C GLN A 35 2.49 3.91 7.73
N MET A 36 1.97 3.86 8.96
CA MET A 36 1.15 2.73 9.41
C MET A 36 -0.11 2.58 8.57
N ALA A 37 -0.83 3.68 8.32
CA ALA A 37 -2.03 3.68 7.49
C ALA A 37 -1.72 3.24 6.05
N LEU A 38 -0.62 3.71 5.47
CA LEU A 38 -0.18 3.26 4.15
C LEU A 38 0.11 1.75 4.16
N ARG A 39 0.88 1.25 5.14
CA ARG A 39 1.20 -0.18 5.22
C ARG A 39 -0.04 -1.06 5.39
N ALA A 40 -1.00 -0.63 6.21
CA ALA A 40 -2.28 -1.32 6.40
C ALA A 40 -3.10 -1.35 5.11
N CYS A 41 -3.17 -0.21 4.39
CA CYS A 41 -3.83 -0.12 3.09
C CYS A 41 -3.23 -1.08 2.06
N LEU A 42 -1.89 -1.14 1.95
CA LEU A 42 -1.21 -2.08 1.05
C LEU A 42 -1.46 -3.53 1.45
N GLY A 43 -1.51 -3.84 2.76
CA GLY A 43 -1.87 -5.17 3.25
C GLY A 43 -3.30 -5.56 2.84
N TYR A 44 -4.26 -4.66 3.01
CA TYR A 44 -5.64 -4.87 2.56
C TYR A 44 -5.75 -5.07 1.04
N LEU A 45 -5.01 -4.30 0.25
CA LEU A 45 -4.96 -4.45 -1.20
C LEU A 45 -4.38 -5.79 -1.61
N SER A 46 -3.31 -6.26 -0.95
CA SER A 46 -2.77 -7.61 -1.19
C SER A 46 -3.78 -8.71 -0.83
N LEU A 47 -4.54 -8.56 0.27
CA LEU A 47 -5.53 -9.55 0.68
C LEU A 47 -6.73 -9.63 -0.29
N ARG A 48 -7.26 -8.48 -0.72
CA ARG A 48 -8.52 -8.43 -1.51
C ARG A 48 -8.33 -8.31 -3.02
N PHE A 49 -7.19 -7.80 -3.45
CA PHE A 49 -6.92 -7.45 -4.85
C PHE A 49 -5.52 -7.92 -5.30
N ALA A 50 -5.05 -9.05 -4.76
CA ALA A 50 -3.79 -9.66 -5.14
C ALA A 50 -3.59 -9.71 -6.66
N GLY A 51 -2.44 -9.26 -7.13
CA GLY A 51 -2.06 -9.24 -8.54
C GLY A 51 -2.66 -8.09 -9.37
N LYS A 52 -3.56 -7.27 -8.81
CA LYS A 52 -4.20 -6.17 -9.54
C LYS A 52 -3.52 -4.82 -9.35
N TRP A 53 -2.83 -4.60 -8.24
CA TRP A 53 -2.29 -3.28 -7.88
C TRP A 53 -0.76 -3.21 -7.92
N GLU A 54 -0.09 -4.35 -7.86
CA GLU A 54 1.37 -4.47 -7.73
C GLU A 54 2.09 -4.16 -9.06
N LYS A 55 1.45 -4.52 -10.19
CA LYS A 55 2.03 -4.30 -11.53
C LYS A 55 2.25 -2.81 -11.77
N GLY A 56 3.50 -2.45 -12.10
CA GLY A 56 3.93 -1.06 -12.29
C GLY A 56 4.30 -0.32 -11.00
N ARG A 57 4.07 -0.92 -9.82
CA ARG A 57 4.23 -0.25 -8.51
C ARG A 57 5.30 -0.87 -7.62
N GLY A 58 6.38 -1.35 -8.24
CA GLY A 58 7.44 -2.09 -7.54
C GLY A 58 8.21 -1.28 -6.48
N ARG A 59 8.29 0.06 -6.58
CA ARG A 59 8.92 0.87 -5.51
C ARG A 59 8.08 0.84 -4.25
N LEU A 60 6.74 0.82 -4.40
CA LEU A 60 5.80 0.74 -3.30
C LEU A 60 5.77 -0.67 -2.66
N THR A 61 5.84 -1.73 -3.46
CA THR A 61 5.99 -3.11 -2.94
C THR A 61 7.28 -3.26 -2.14
N ARG A 62 8.42 -2.76 -2.66
CA ARG A 62 9.69 -2.75 -1.91
C ARG A 62 9.64 -1.87 -0.66
N TRP A 63 8.87 -0.78 -0.70
CA TRP A 63 8.66 0.07 0.47
C TRP A 63 7.93 -0.68 1.57
N ALA A 64 6.90 -1.47 1.25
CA ALA A 64 6.19 -2.30 2.22
C ALA A 64 7.11 -3.35 2.86
N ALA A 65 7.95 -4.02 2.07
CA ALA A 65 8.93 -4.97 2.59
C ALA A 65 9.93 -4.30 3.56
N ARG A 66 10.51 -3.14 3.17
CA ARG A 66 11.42 -2.39 4.05
C ARG A 66 10.74 -1.87 5.32
N PHE A 67 9.45 -1.56 5.24
CA PHE A 67 8.68 -1.19 6.42
C PHE A 67 8.62 -2.36 7.41
N ASP A 68 8.29 -3.56 6.92
CA ASP A 68 8.18 -4.76 7.76
C ASP A 68 9.53 -5.18 8.36
N GLU A 69 10.63 -4.98 7.63
CA GLU A 69 11.99 -5.21 8.14
C GLU A 69 12.38 -4.22 9.25
N LYS A 70 11.94 -2.96 9.11
CA LYS A 70 12.31 -1.88 10.02
C LYS A 70 11.47 -1.85 11.29
N PHE A 71 10.21 -2.27 11.21
CA PHE A 71 9.25 -2.30 12.31
C PHE A 71 8.68 -3.72 12.45
N PRO A 72 9.52 -4.72 12.80
CA PRO A 72 9.10 -6.12 12.90
C PRO A 72 7.98 -6.34 13.93
N GLU A 73 7.89 -5.49 14.95
CA GLU A 73 6.84 -5.50 15.97
C GLU A 73 5.44 -5.24 15.41
N LEU A 74 5.34 -4.56 14.25
CA LEU A 74 4.07 -4.26 13.59
C LEU A 74 3.67 -5.31 12.54
N LYS A 75 4.57 -6.25 12.23
CA LYS A 75 4.36 -7.24 11.17
C LYS A 75 3.15 -8.15 11.45
N SER A 76 2.90 -8.47 12.72
CA SER A 76 1.75 -9.29 13.15
C SER A 76 0.40 -8.58 12.98
N ALA A 77 0.39 -7.25 12.89
CA ALA A 77 -0.83 -6.46 12.69
C ALA A 77 -1.23 -6.34 11.21
N VAL A 78 -0.40 -6.84 10.30
CA VAL A 78 -0.72 -6.85 8.87
C VAL A 78 -1.76 -7.94 8.60
N PRO A 79 -2.83 -7.65 7.83
CA PRO A 79 -3.80 -8.67 7.41
C PRO A 79 -3.10 -9.80 6.66
N ALA A 80 -3.30 -11.04 7.11
CA ALA A 80 -2.87 -12.26 6.44
C ALA A 80 -3.77 -12.59 5.25
#